data_AF-A0A971M7X4-F1
#
_entry.id   AF-A0A971M7X4-F1
#
_cell.length_a   1.000
_cell.length_b   1.000
_cell.length_c   1.000
_cell.angle_alpha   90.00
_cell.angle_beta   90.00
_cell.angle_gamma   90.00
#
_symmetry.space_group_name_H-M   'P 1'
#
loop_
_entity.id
_entity.type
_entity.pdbx_description
1 polymer ?
#
loop_
_entity_poly.entity_id
_entity_poly.type
_entity_poly.pdbx_seq_one_letter_code
_entity_poly.pdbx_strand_id
1 'polypeptide(L)'
;MFSTRLLSQEEVRELISMKDVIEAVEKTFRGMGEGTVVNPTKVGLDLGETASFPPYEGFMNAMPAYVGWLDSAGIKWAGGFLGERKKKGL
;
A
#
# COMPACT_ATOMS: atom_id res chain seq x y z
N MET A 1 13.36 22.27 -11.47
CA MET A 1 12.77 22.14 -10.12
C MET A 1 11.77 21.00 -10.19
N PHE A 2 11.89 19.99 -9.34
CA PHE A 2 10.90 18.90 -9.32
C PHE A 2 9.66 19.36 -8.55
N SER A 3 8.48 19.04 -9.06
CA SER A 3 7.21 19.30 -8.40
C SER A 3 6.60 17.99 -7.93
N THR A 4 6.19 17.92 -6.66
CA THR A 4 5.46 16.78 -6.11
C THR A 4 3.99 17.10 -6.09
N ARG A 5 3.15 16.25 -6.71
CA ARG A 5 1.70 16.36 -6.64
C ARG A 5 1.21 15.62 -5.40
N LEU A 6 0.46 16.32 -4.56
CA LEU A 6 -0.26 15.74 -3.43
C LEU A 6 -1.71 15.52 -3.85
N LEU A 7 -2.26 14.36 -3.53
CA LEU A 7 -3.65 14.01 -3.78
C LEU A 7 -4.27 13.53 -2.47
N SER A 8 -5.37 14.15 -2.08
CA SER A 8 -6.23 13.74 -0.98
C SER A 8 -7.03 12.49 -1.35
N GLN A 9 -7.64 11.86 -0.34
CA GLN A 9 -8.52 10.72 -0.57
C GLN A 9 -9.74 11.08 -1.44
N GLU A 10 -10.27 12.29 -1.31
CA GLU A 10 -11.41 12.79 -2.09
C GLU A 10 -11.02 12.95 -3.56
N GLU A 11 -9.90 13.63 -3.85
CA GLU A 11 -9.39 13.77 -5.22
C GLU A 11 -9.12 12.40 -5.86
N VAL A 12 -8.55 11.44 -5.13
CA VAL A 12 -8.35 10.08 -5.68
C VAL A 12 -9.69 9.43 -6.05
N ARG A 13 -10.74 9.57 -5.21
CA ARG A 13 -12.07 9.00 -5.50
C ARG A 13 -12.72 9.60 -6.74
N GLU A 14 -12.46 10.87 -7.04
CA GLU A 14 -12.96 11.54 -8.24
C GLU A 14 -12.18 11.16 -9.51
N LEU A 15 -10.91 10.77 -9.35
CA LEU A 15 -9.99 10.50 -10.47
C LEU A 15 -10.00 9.05 -10.97
N ILE A 16 -10.42 8.07 -10.15
CA ILE A 16 -10.36 6.65 -10.53
C ILE A 16 -11.71 5.97 -10.36
N SER A 17 -12.06 5.10 -11.32
CA SER A 17 -13.21 4.22 -11.23
C SER A 17 -12.81 2.81 -10.80
N MET A 18 -13.79 2.01 -10.39
CA MET A 18 -13.54 0.59 -10.08
C MET A 18 -13.06 -0.21 -11.31
N LYS A 19 -13.49 0.18 -12.52
CA LYS A 19 -13.01 -0.43 -13.76
C LYS A 19 -11.50 -0.22 -13.93
N ASP A 20 -11.02 1.01 -13.70
CA ASP A 20 -9.60 1.34 -13.80
C ASP A 20 -8.76 0.53 -12.81
N VAL A 21 -9.27 0.35 -11.58
CA VAL A 21 -8.62 -0.48 -10.55
C VAL A 21 -8.53 -1.94 -11.00
N ILE A 22 -9.62 -2.52 -11.51
CA ILE A 22 -9.63 -3.92 -11.98
C ILE A 22 -8.62 -4.10 -13.11
N GLU A 23 -8.61 -3.21 -14.11
CA GLU A 23 -7.68 -3.28 -15.23
C GLU A 23 -6.21 -3.16 -14.77
N ALA A 24 -5.92 -2.25 -13.84
CA ALA A 24 -4.57 -2.09 -13.30
C ALA A 24 -4.11 -3.33 -12.52
N VAL A 25 -4.99 -3.95 -11.72
CA VAL A 25 -4.71 -5.19 -11.00
C VAL A 25 -4.46 -6.32 -11.98
N GLU A 26 -5.31 -6.52 -12.98
CA GLU A 26 -5.16 -7.60 -13.97
C GLU A 26 -3.82 -7.50 -14.71
N LYS A 27 -3.49 -6.31 -15.24
CA LYS A 27 -2.21 -6.07 -15.94
C LYS A 27 -1.01 -6.32 -15.02
N THR A 28 -1.10 -5.91 -13.76
CA THR A 28 -0.01 -6.09 -12.79
C THR A 28 0.20 -7.57 -12.44
N PHE A 29 -0.87 -8.33 -12.21
CA PHE A 29 -0.74 -9.78 -11.96
C PHE A 29 -0.27 -10.55 -13.19
N ARG A 30 -0.70 -10.16 -14.40
CA ARG A 30 -0.14 -10.71 -15.64
C ARG A 30 1.37 -10.46 -15.72
N GLY A 31 1.79 -9.21 -15.51
CA GLY A 31 3.21 -8.84 -15.48
C GLY A 31 4.00 -9.59 -14.41
N MET A 32 3.40 -9.89 -13.26
CA MET A 32 4.02 -10.73 -12.23
C MET A 32 4.26 -12.16 -12.73
N GLY A 33 3.30 -12.76 -13.46
CA GLY A 33 3.47 -14.06 -14.10
C GLY A 33 4.50 -14.07 -15.24
N GLU A 34 4.66 -12.93 -15.92
CA GLU A 34 5.63 -12.74 -17.01
C GLU A 34 7.03 -12.29 -16.52
N GLY A 35 7.22 -12.08 -15.21
CA GLY A 35 8.50 -11.67 -14.63
C GLY A 35 8.85 -10.18 -14.82
N THR A 36 7.87 -9.33 -15.11
CA THR A 36 8.07 -7.88 -15.36
C THR A 36 7.71 -7.00 -14.16
N VAL A 37 7.37 -7.60 -13.02
CA VAL A 37 7.08 -6.91 -11.75
C VAL A 37 8.13 -7.28 -10.71
N VAL A 38 8.70 -6.27 -10.05
CA VAL A 38 9.57 -6.48 -8.88
C VAL A 38 8.77 -6.16 -7.63
N ASN A 39 8.42 -7.18 -6.86
CA ASN A 39 7.61 -7.06 -5.65
C ASN A 39 8.28 -7.81 -4.48
N PRO A 40 9.24 -7.18 -3.77
CA PRO A 40 9.90 -7.81 -2.63
C PRO A 40 8.91 -8.08 -1.48
N THR A 41 9.32 -8.93 -0.54
CA THR A 41 8.56 -9.13 0.70
C THR A 41 8.43 -7.81 1.46
N LYS A 42 7.22 -7.52 1.94
CA LYS A 42 6.97 -6.33 2.77
C LYS A 42 7.85 -6.32 4.01
N VAL A 43 8.30 -5.13 4.42
CA VAL A 43 8.96 -4.93 5.72
C VAL A 43 7.90 -4.50 6.73
N GLY A 44 7.72 -5.30 7.78
CA GLY A 44 6.78 -5.03 8.86
C GLY A 44 7.47 -4.44 10.08
N LEU A 45 6.92 -3.36 10.61
CA LEU A 45 7.18 -2.86 11.96
C LEU A 45 6.03 -3.32 12.85
N ASP A 46 6.27 -4.35 13.65
CA ASP A 46 5.33 -4.82 14.65
C ASP A 46 5.29 -3.83 15.83
N LEU A 47 4.10 -3.32 16.14
CA LEU A 47 3.85 -2.44 17.28
C LEU A 47 2.98 -3.13 18.34
N GLY A 48 3.05 -4.46 18.42
CA GLY A 48 2.26 -5.27 19.33
C GLY A 48 1.06 -5.94 18.67
N GLU A 49 1.06 -6.10 17.35
CA GLU A 49 0.12 -6.98 16.64
C GLU A 49 0.42 -8.45 16.97
N THR A 50 1.69 -8.84 16.96
CA THR A 50 2.12 -10.23 17.27
C THR A 50 3.12 -10.33 18.41
N ALA A 51 3.96 -9.32 18.61
CA ALA A 51 4.95 -9.25 19.68
C ALA A 51 4.36 -8.65 20.98
N SER A 52 5.01 -8.89 22.11
CA SER A 52 4.61 -8.29 23.41
C SER A 52 5.06 -6.84 23.58
N PHE A 53 6.06 -6.40 22.82
CA PHE A 53 6.59 -5.05 22.85
C PHE A 53 6.78 -4.49 21.43
N PRO A 54 6.42 -3.21 21.18
CA PRO A 54 5.69 -2.33 22.10
C PRO A 54 4.21 -2.74 22.20
N PRO A 55 3.49 -2.39 23.29
CA PRO A 55 2.12 -2.86 23.51
C PRO A 55 1.07 -1.91 22.91
N TYR A 56 1.19 -1.57 21.61
CA TYR A 56 0.27 -0.63 20.96
C TYR A 56 -0.83 -1.29 20.13
N GLU A 57 -0.85 -2.61 20.04
CA GLU A 57 -1.82 -3.38 19.25
C GLU A 57 -1.91 -2.82 17.82
N GLY A 58 -0.81 -2.90 17.07
CA GLY A 58 -0.79 -2.35 15.72
C GLY A 58 0.46 -2.71 14.94
N PHE A 59 0.56 -2.16 13.74
CA PHE A 59 1.68 -2.39 12.85
C PHE A 59 1.86 -1.25 11.84
N MET A 60 3.02 -1.21 11.20
CA MET A 60 3.24 -0.47 9.96
C MET A 60 3.94 -1.36 8.93
N ASN A 61 3.54 -1.27 7.66
CA ASN A 61 4.13 -2.03 6.57
C ASN A 61 4.69 -1.09 5.49
N ALA A 62 5.94 -1.30 5.12
CA ALA A 62 6.55 -0.75 3.91
C ALA A 62 6.37 -1.76 2.76
N MET A 63 5.72 -1.34 1.68
CA MET A 63 5.42 -2.19 0.53
C MET A 63 5.89 -1.50 -0.77
N PRO A 64 7.20 -1.54 -1.09
CA PRO A 64 7.72 -1.05 -2.35
C PRO A 64 7.45 -2.05 -3.49
N ALA A 65 7.22 -1.55 -4.69
CA ALA A 65 7.16 -2.37 -5.91
C ALA A 65 7.53 -1.56 -7.15
N TYR A 66 8.00 -2.25 -8.18
CA TYR A 66 8.10 -1.75 -9.55
C TYR A 66 7.15 -2.52 -10.45
N VAL A 67 6.39 -1.80 -11.29
CA VAL A 67 5.37 -2.35 -12.20
C VAL A 67 5.77 -2.06 -13.64
N GLY A 68 6.16 -3.10 -14.38
CA GLY A 68 6.75 -2.95 -15.71
C GLY A 68 5.84 -2.35 -16.78
N TRP A 69 4.55 -2.71 -16.83
CA TRP A 69 3.64 -2.15 -17.85
C TRP A 69 3.36 -0.66 -17.65
N LEU A 70 3.55 -0.15 -16.43
CA LEU A 70 3.39 1.25 -16.06
C LEU A 70 4.74 2.01 -16.10
N ASP A 71 5.86 1.30 -16.21
CA ASP A 71 7.22 1.84 -16.06
C ASP A 71 7.35 2.73 -14.81
N SER A 72 6.90 2.20 -13.66
CA SER A 72 6.80 2.99 -12.44
C SER A 72 7.15 2.19 -11.20
N ALA A 73 7.91 2.83 -10.32
CA ALA A 73 8.18 2.37 -8.97
C ALA A 73 7.38 3.22 -7.96
N GLY A 74 6.86 2.57 -6.93
CA GLY A 74 6.14 3.23 -5.86
C GLY A 74 6.26 2.49 -4.56
N ILE A 75 5.80 3.13 -3.48
CA ILE A 75 5.74 2.53 -2.15
C ILE A 75 4.38 2.81 -1.52
N LYS A 76 3.77 1.77 -0.95
CA LYS A 76 2.65 1.94 -0.02
C LYS A 76 3.19 1.81 1.40
N TRP A 77 3.00 2.86 2.20
CA TRP A 77 3.17 2.81 3.65
C TRP A 77 1.80 2.67 4.30
N ALA A 78 1.51 1.50 4.87
CA ALA A 78 0.19 1.20 5.44
C ALA A 78 0.32 0.78 6.90
N GLY A 79 -0.41 1.44 7.78
CA GLY A 79 -0.51 1.08 9.20
C GLY A 79 -1.86 0.49 9.54
N GLY A 80 -1.90 -0.30 10.61
CA GLY A 80 -3.12 -0.79 11.24
C GLY A 80 -3.13 -0.44 12.71
N PHE A 81 -4.28 0.07 13.18
CA PHE A 81 -4.55 0.30 14.58
C PHE A 81 -5.59 -0.73 15.04
N LEU A 82 -5.27 -1.51 16.06
CA LEU A 82 -6.15 -2.52 16.64
C LEU A 82 -6.60 -2.06 18.05
N GLY A 83 -7.19 -2.99 18.80
CA GLY A 83 -7.56 -2.76 20.20
C GLY A 83 -8.41 -1.52 20.44
N GLU A 84 -8.04 -0.75 21.44
CA GLU A 84 -8.76 0.47 21.86
C GLU A 84 -8.80 1.57 20.78
N ARG A 85 -7.79 1.64 19.91
CA ARG A 85 -7.75 2.64 18.83
C ARG A 85 -8.81 2.31 17.78
N LYS A 86 -8.90 1.03 17.39
CA LYS A 86 -9.93 0.55 16.46
C LYS A 86 -11.35 0.80 17.01
N LYS A 87 -11.57 0.59 18.31
CA LYS A 87 -12.87 0.87 18.97
C LYS A 87 -13.26 2.35 18.91
N LYS A 88 -12.29 3.25 18.81
CA LYS A 88 -12.51 4.70 18.66
C LYS A 88 -12.73 5.14 17.21
N GLY A 89 -12.83 4.20 16.27
CA GLY A 89 -13.03 4.49 14.85
C GLY A 89 -11.78 5.07 14.16
N LEU A 90 -10.60 4.79 14.71
CA LEU A 90 -9.29 5.08 14.11
C LEU A 90 -8.77 3.90 13.31
#